data_AF-A0A8K0J580-F1
#
_entry.id   AF-A0A8K0J580-F1
#
_cell.length_a   1.000
_cell.length_b   1.000
_cell.length_c   1.000
_cell.angle_alpha   90.00
_cell.angle_beta   90.00
_cell.angle_gamma   90.00
#
_symmetry.space_group_name_H-M   'P 1'
#
loop_
_entity.id
_entity.type
_entity.pdbx_description
1 polymer ?
#
loop_
_entity_poly.entity_id
_entity_poly.type
_entity_poly.pdbx_seq_one_letter_code
_entity_poly.pdbx_strand_id
1 'polypeptide(L)'
;MHAKPTPDVLPVHVATRTEAPHRLSLRGKLDLLPALCSVVAVGIYSALTGFRRSDRDPPSLHLHVAYAVLRKVTTRLSPAQLQFILPLTDVVYRRYARSTKMKPETVDLGHGALGHWLGRKDAKKVLIWYHGGGFCLPANSGYLGFLDGLVASTCREGGGADAHAHADADAGAGAGAGAGAGADPDAHADGDGDGDGDGDGDGDAHMHSRADLAVLLLTYSLAPGAPYPTQLRQSVQALRYVLQQAG
;
A
#
# COMPACT_ATOMS: atom_id res chain seq x y z
N MET A 1 15.14 7.04 -41.45
CA MET A 1 15.54 6.19 -40.32
C MET A 1 15.46 7.04 -39.05
N HIS A 2 14.29 7.08 -38.40
CA HIS A 2 14.09 7.82 -37.15
C HIS A 2 14.30 6.84 -36.00
N ALA A 3 15.41 6.99 -35.27
CA ALA A 3 15.68 6.21 -34.07
C ALA A 3 14.66 6.59 -32.99
N LYS A 4 13.96 5.59 -32.44
CA LYS A 4 13.08 5.74 -31.28
C LYS A 4 13.97 6.11 -30.08
N PRO A 5 13.65 7.15 -29.29
CA PRO A 5 14.43 7.48 -28.11
C PRO A 5 14.30 6.34 -27.09
N THR A 6 15.43 5.83 -26.65
CA THR A 6 15.54 4.87 -25.54
C THR A 6 14.96 5.49 -24.27
N PRO A 7 14.12 4.78 -23.49
CA PRO A 7 13.69 5.28 -22.19
C PRO A 7 14.91 5.30 -21.27
N ASP A 8 15.39 6.50 -20.97
CA ASP A 8 16.42 6.73 -19.96
C ASP A 8 15.94 6.11 -18.64
N VAL A 9 16.56 5.00 -18.25
CA VAL A 9 16.44 4.45 -16.91
C VAL A 9 17.23 5.40 -16.02
N LEU A 10 16.54 6.43 -15.51
CA LEU A 10 17.15 7.40 -14.63
C LEU A 10 17.76 6.67 -13.41
N PRO A 11 19.00 7.02 -13.01
CA PRO A 11 19.70 6.34 -11.94
C PRO A 11 18.96 6.46 -10.60
N VAL A 12 19.10 5.42 -9.77
CA VAL A 12 18.47 5.16 -8.45
C VAL A 12 18.78 6.22 -7.36
N HIS A 13 19.33 7.38 -7.76
CA HIS A 13 19.58 8.54 -6.92
C HIS A 13 18.94 9.81 -7.49
N VAL A 14 17.65 9.74 -7.86
CA VAL A 14 16.80 10.93 -7.75
C VAL A 14 16.64 11.17 -6.26
N ALA A 15 17.52 12.01 -5.72
CA ALA A 15 17.33 12.67 -4.44
C ALA A 15 16.01 13.45 -4.54
N THR A 16 14.92 12.79 -4.17
CA THR A 16 13.62 13.41 -4.04
C THR A 16 13.82 14.56 -3.06
N ARG A 17 13.58 15.80 -3.51
CA ARG A 17 13.13 16.85 -2.60
C ARG A 17 11.77 16.41 -2.08
N THR A 18 11.78 15.42 -1.19
CA THR A 18 10.72 15.18 -0.24
C THR A 18 10.74 16.44 0.61
N GLU A 19 9.84 17.37 0.31
CA GLU A 19 9.45 18.43 1.25
C GLU A 19 9.45 17.80 2.66
N ALA A 20 10.35 18.31 3.51
CA ALA A 20 10.77 17.59 4.71
C ALA A 20 9.55 17.17 5.55
N PRO A 21 9.51 15.92 6.07
CA PRO A 21 8.39 15.47 6.90
C PRO A 21 8.16 16.48 8.00
N HIS A 22 6.91 16.95 8.14
CA HIS A 22 6.55 18.02 9.05
C HIS A 22 7.08 17.72 10.45
N ARG A 23 8.12 18.44 10.86
CA ARG A 23 8.77 18.22 12.15
C ARG A 23 7.83 18.76 13.22
N LEU A 24 7.30 17.86 14.05
CA LEU A 24 6.54 18.26 15.23
C LEU A 24 7.36 19.26 16.07
N SER A 25 6.71 20.35 16.47
CA SER A 25 7.28 21.28 17.44
C SER A 25 7.55 20.57 18.77
N LEU A 26 8.44 21.10 19.61
CA LEU A 26 8.72 20.52 20.93
C LEU A 26 7.45 20.36 21.78
N ARG A 27 6.53 21.32 21.70
CA ARG A 27 5.22 21.26 22.36
C ARG A 27 4.36 20.13 21.81
N GLY A 28 4.32 19.98 20.48
CA GLY A 28 3.57 18.90 19.83
C GLY A 28 4.11 17.51 20.17
N LYS A 29 5.44 17.38 20.34
CA LYS A 29 6.08 16.16 20.83
C LYS A 29 5.74 15.88 22.29
N LEU A 30 5.76 16.89 23.14
CA LEU A 30 5.43 16.73 24.57
C LEU A 30 3.95 16.34 24.75
N ASP A 31 3.05 16.93 23.96
CA ASP A 31 1.61 16.59 23.96
C ASP A 31 1.32 15.16 23.46
N LEU A 32 2.23 14.58 22.66
CA LEU A 32 2.05 13.24 22.11
C LEU A 32 2.01 12.16 23.19
N LEU A 33 2.80 12.30 24.26
CA LEU A 33 2.85 11.33 25.35
C LEU A 33 1.50 11.17 26.07
N PRO A 34 0.90 12.23 26.66
CA PRO A 34 -0.42 12.11 27.29
C PRO A 34 -1.52 11.75 26.27
N ALA A 35 -1.37 12.15 25.00
CA ALA A 35 -2.28 11.72 23.94
C ALA A 35 -2.28 10.20 23.77
N LEU A 36 -1.10 9.58 23.62
CA LEU A 36 -0.94 8.13 23.48
C LEU A 36 -1.40 7.39 24.74
N CYS A 37 -1.06 7.88 25.93
CA CYS A 37 -1.57 7.32 27.19
C CYS A 37 -3.10 7.30 27.22
N SER A 38 -3.75 8.36 26.75
CA SER A 38 -5.22 8.43 26.72
C SER A 38 -5.85 7.47 25.71
N VAL A 39 -5.17 7.18 24.60
CA VAL A 39 -5.61 6.18 23.61
C VAL A 39 -5.55 4.77 24.21
N VAL A 40 -4.44 4.44 24.88
CA VAL A 40 -4.28 3.16 25.58
C VAL A 40 -5.32 3.01 26.69
N ALA A 41 -5.52 4.05 27.49
CA ALA A 41 -6.53 4.05 28.55
C ALA A 41 -7.95 3.79 28.01
N VAL A 42 -8.33 4.39 26.88
CA VAL A 42 -9.62 4.11 26.22
C VAL A 42 -9.69 2.68 25.71
N GLY A 43 -8.63 2.15 25.10
CA GLY A 43 -8.59 0.76 24.66
C GLY A 43 -8.81 -0.23 25.80
N ILE A 44 -8.10 -0.04 26.93
CA ILE A 44 -8.26 -0.85 28.14
C ILE A 44 -9.67 -0.70 28.70
N TYR A 45 -10.15 0.53 28.86
CA TYR A 45 -11.49 0.80 29.37
C TYR A 45 -12.57 0.11 28.52
N SER A 46 -12.51 0.27 27.19
CA SER A 46 -13.46 -0.35 26.27
C SER A 46 -13.39 -1.88 26.27
N ALA A 47 -12.21 -2.46 26.46
CA ALA A 47 -12.08 -3.92 26.62
C ALA A 47 -12.72 -4.39 27.93
N LEU A 48 -12.42 -3.70 29.05
CA LEU A 48 -12.96 -4.02 30.37
C LEU A 48 -14.48 -3.84 30.44
N THR A 49 -15.04 -2.83 29.77
CA THR A 49 -16.51 -2.60 29.74
C THR A 49 -17.22 -3.35 28.61
N GLY A 50 -16.49 -4.09 27.78
CA GLY A 50 -17.01 -4.74 26.58
C GLY A 50 -18.05 -5.84 26.82
N PHE A 51 -18.16 -6.35 28.06
CA PHE A 51 -19.22 -7.28 28.46
C PHE A 51 -20.57 -6.58 28.67
N ARG A 52 -20.60 -5.25 28.79
CA ARG A 52 -21.82 -4.44 28.95
C ARG A 52 -22.39 -3.95 27.62
N ARG A 53 -21.88 -4.46 26.49
CA ARG A 53 -22.35 -4.10 25.14
C ARG A 53 -23.79 -4.54 24.92
N SER A 54 -24.52 -3.75 24.14
CA SER A 54 -25.91 -4.00 23.73
C SER A 54 -25.98 -4.24 22.22
N ASP A 55 -27.16 -4.58 21.69
CA ASP A 55 -27.39 -4.79 20.25
C ASP A 55 -27.16 -3.52 19.39
N ARG A 56 -27.05 -2.35 20.04
CA ARG A 56 -26.68 -1.09 19.40
C ARG A 56 -25.16 -0.93 19.20
N ASP A 57 -24.35 -1.77 19.84
CA ASP A 57 -22.89 -1.76 19.73
C ASP A 57 -22.41 -2.63 18.56
N PRO A 58 -21.13 -2.48 18.14
CA PRO A 58 -20.56 -3.32 17.11
C PRO A 58 -20.68 -4.82 17.46
N PRO A 59 -20.92 -5.69 16.46
CA PRO A 59 -21.24 -7.10 16.69
C PRO A 59 -20.14 -7.84 17.47
N SER A 60 -18.87 -7.49 17.24
CA SER A 60 -17.73 -8.14 17.87
C SER A 60 -17.04 -7.25 18.89
N LEU A 61 -16.45 -7.87 19.93
CA LEU A 61 -15.67 -7.16 20.94
C LEU A 61 -14.47 -6.45 20.30
N HIS A 62 -13.81 -7.10 19.33
CA HIS A 62 -12.69 -6.49 18.62
C HIS A 62 -13.10 -5.18 17.95
N LEU A 63 -14.27 -5.13 17.31
CA LEU A 63 -14.73 -3.96 16.58
C LEU A 63 -15.16 -2.85 17.54
N HIS A 64 -15.74 -3.19 18.69
CA HIS A 64 -16.03 -2.24 19.75
C HIS A 64 -14.75 -1.54 20.25
N VAL A 65 -13.71 -2.31 20.58
CA VAL A 65 -12.42 -1.78 21.03
C VAL A 65 -11.75 -0.98 19.90
N ALA A 66 -11.72 -1.52 18.68
CA ALA A 66 -11.11 -0.86 17.53
C ALA A 66 -11.77 0.49 17.22
N TYR A 67 -13.10 0.58 17.25
CA TYR A 67 -13.83 1.83 17.04
C TYR A 67 -13.63 2.83 18.18
N ALA A 68 -13.55 2.38 19.43
CA ALA A 68 -13.25 3.26 20.55
C ALA A 68 -11.84 3.86 20.44
N VAL A 69 -10.84 3.02 20.13
CA VAL A 69 -9.46 3.46 19.87
C VAL A 69 -9.41 4.40 18.68
N LEU A 70 -10.00 4.04 17.54
CA LEU A 70 -10.03 4.87 16.33
C LEU A 70 -10.64 6.24 16.61
N ARG A 71 -11.79 6.28 17.29
CA ARG A 71 -12.46 7.53 17.68
C ARG A 71 -11.60 8.37 18.62
N LYS A 72 -10.92 7.73 19.58
CA LYS A 72 -10.02 8.45 20.48
C LYS A 72 -8.81 9.01 19.73
N VAL A 73 -8.23 8.25 18.83
CA VAL A 73 -7.09 8.68 18.01
C VAL A 73 -7.47 9.89 17.15
N THR A 74 -8.58 9.82 16.40
CA THR A 74 -9.00 10.90 15.49
C THR A 74 -9.47 12.16 16.21
N THR A 75 -9.94 12.05 17.45
CA THR A 75 -10.33 13.22 18.26
C THR A 75 -9.20 13.81 19.09
N ARG A 76 -8.17 13.02 19.43
CA ARG A 76 -7.07 13.46 20.33
C ARG A 76 -5.79 13.84 19.61
N LEU A 77 -5.46 13.21 18.49
CA LEU A 77 -4.22 13.47 17.76
C LEU A 77 -4.48 14.38 16.57
N SER A 78 -3.58 15.34 16.37
CA SER A 78 -3.56 16.17 15.16
C SER A 78 -3.03 15.38 13.95
N PRO A 79 -3.35 15.81 12.70
CA PRO A 79 -2.76 15.25 11.49
C PRO A 79 -1.23 15.18 11.52
N ALA A 80 -0.59 16.23 12.02
CA ALA A 80 0.86 16.30 12.19
C ALA A 80 1.39 15.22 13.15
N GLN A 81 0.72 14.98 14.28
CA GLN A 81 1.09 13.94 15.22
C GLN A 81 0.90 12.54 14.62
N LEU A 82 -0.18 12.33 13.86
CA LEU A 82 -0.43 11.07 13.16
C LEU A 82 0.63 10.80 12.08
N GLN A 83 0.98 11.79 11.27
CA GLN A 83 2.04 11.68 10.27
C GLN A 83 3.43 11.44 10.88
N PHE A 84 3.65 11.90 12.11
CA PHE A 84 4.91 11.66 12.81
C PHE A 84 5.07 10.20 13.25
N ILE A 85 3.97 9.54 13.65
CA ILE A 85 4.02 8.16 14.15
C ILE A 85 3.72 7.11 13.07
N LEU A 86 3.06 7.49 11.98
CA LEU A 86 2.72 6.59 10.89
C LEU A 86 3.80 6.59 9.80
N PRO A 87 4.15 5.42 9.24
CA PRO A 87 5.05 5.36 8.09
C PRO A 87 4.41 6.00 6.86
N LEU A 88 5.22 6.68 6.04
CA LEU A 88 4.79 7.24 4.76
C LEU A 88 4.42 6.13 3.76
N THR A 89 3.55 6.43 2.79
CA THR A 89 3.05 5.46 1.80
C THR A 89 4.16 4.74 1.04
N ASP A 90 5.19 5.45 0.58
CA ASP A 90 6.34 4.82 -0.08
C ASP A 90 7.08 3.82 0.84
N VAL A 91 7.19 4.13 2.14
CA VAL A 91 7.80 3.22 3.12
C VAL A 91 6.92 1.98 3.31
N VAL A 92 5.60 2.17 3.41
CA VAL A 92 4.64 1.07 3.51
C VAL A 92 4.69 0.18 2.28
N TYR A 93 4.71 0.77 1.08
CA TYR A 93 4.85 0.05 -0.19
C TYR A 93 6.14 -0.76 -0.25
N ARG A 94 7.30 -0.15 0.04
CA ARG A 94 8.59 -0.86 0.02
C ARG A 94 8.66 -1.99 1.03
N ARG A 95 8.09 -1.81 2.22
CA ARG A 95 8.00 -2.89 3.23
C ARG A 95 7.10 -4.01 2.75
N TYR A 96 5.94 -3.68 2.19
CA TYR A 96 5.00 -4.66 1.66
C TYR A 96 5.63 -5.47 0.52
N ALA A 97 6.22 -4.79 -0.47
CA ALA A 97 6.87 -5.44 -1.60
C ALA A 97 7.96 -6.43 -1.16
N ARG A 98 8.76 -6.07 -0.14
CA ARG A 98 9.74 -7.00 0.46
C ARG A 98 9.05 -8.21 1.11
N SER A 99 7.99 -7.99 1.89
CA SER A 99 7.28 -9.07 2.59
C SER A 99 6.59 -10.04 1.63
N THR A 100 6.16 -9.57 0.45
CA THR A 100 5.51 -10.40 -0.58
C THR A 100 6.45 -10.84 -1.69
N LYS A 101 7.76 -10.54 -1.58
CA LYS A 101 8.77 -10.80 -2.62
C LYS A 101 8.42 -10.18 -3.99
N MET A 102 7.58 -9.14 -4.01
CA MET A 102 7.28 -8.33 -5.18
C MET A 102 8.47 -7.42 -5.47
N LYS A 103 8.87 -7.31 -6.74
CA LYS A 103 9.83 -6.28 -7.16
C LYS A 103 9.19 -4.89 -6.99
N PRO A 104 9.72 -4.01 -6.14
CA PRO A 104 9.16 -2.68 -5.96
C PRO A 104 9.39 -1.85 -7.22
N GLU A 105 8.31 -1.31 -7.78
CA GLU A 105 8.32 -0.46 -8.96
C GLU A 105 7.68 0.88 -8.64
N THR A 106 8.51 1.91 -8.55
CA THR A 106 8.08 3.28 -8.23
C THR A 106 8.50 4.21 -9.34
N VAL A 107 7.60 5.11 -9.71
CA VAL A 107 7.82 6.15 -10.72
C VAL A 107 7.66 7.53 -10.11
N ASP A 108 8.52 8.46 -10.50
CA ASP A 108 8.37 9.87 -10.14
C ASP A 108 7.32 10.50 -11.06
N LEU A 109 6.25 11.04 -10.47
CA LEU A 109 5.16 11.70 -11.20
C LEU A 109 5.33 13.22 -11.25
N GLY A 110 6.44 13.74 -10.72
CA GLY A 110 6.73 15.16 -10.60
C GLY A 110 6.09 15.81 -9.37
N HIS A 111 6.62 16.97 -8.99
CA HIS A 111 6.16 17.77 -7.85
C HIS A 111 6.06 16.99 -6.52
N GLY A 112 6.96 16.02 -6.30
CA GLY A 112 7.02 15.23 -5.08
C GLY A 112 5.96 14.13 -4.96
N ALA A 113 5.21 13.84 -6.02
CA ALA A 113 4.31 12.68 -6.08
C ALA A 113 5.02 11.44 -6.63
N LEU A 114 4.68 10.27 -6.08
CA LEU A 114 5.19 8.98 -6.55
C LEU A 114 4.03 8.09 -6.96
N GLY A 115 4.23 7.28 -8.00
CA GLY A 115 3.33 6.20 -8.37
C GLY A 115 3.99 4.86 -8.05
N HIS A 116 3.27 3.98 -7.35
CA HIS A 116 3.74 2.64 -7.01
C HIS A 116 2.93 1.60 -7.76
N TRP A 117 3.60 0.79 -8.58
CA TRP A 117 2.94 -0.23 -9.39
C TRP A 117 2.71 -1.51 -8.58
N LEU A 118 1.52 -2.09 -8.73
CA LEU A 118 1.21 -3.48 -8.39
C LEU A 118 0.77 -4.20 -9.66
N GLY A 119 1.25 -5.43 -9.85
CA GLY A 119 1.05 -6.19 -11.08
C GLY A 119 1.94 -5.73 -12.23
N ARG A 120 1.65 -6.21 -13.44
CA ARG A 120 2.47 -5.95 -14.63
C ARG A 120 2.05 -4.67 -15.34
N LYS A 121 2.98 -3.77 -15.60
CA LYS A 121 2.73 -2.48 -16.29
C LYS A 121 2.19 -2.59 -17.72
N ASP A 122 2.28 -3.76 -18.35
CA ASP A 122 1.76 -4.02 -19.70
C ASP A 122 0.36 -4.66 -19.71
N ALA A 123 -0.30 -4.66 -18.53
CA ALA A 123 -1.68 -5.08 -18.37
C ALA A 123 -2.63 -4.28 -19.26
N LYS A 124 -3.73 -4.92 -19.69
CA LYS A 124 -4.72 -4.29 -20.57
C LYS A 124 -5.49 -3.17 -19.86
N LYS A 125 -5.69 -3.29 -18.54
CA LYS A 125 -6.41 -2.31 -17.73
C LYS A 125 -5.47 -1.80 -16.64
N VAL A 126 -5.53 -0.49 -16.40
CA VAL A 126 -4.81 0.16 -15.31
C VAL A 126 -5.81 0.85 -14.39
N LEU A 127 -5.78 0.50 -13.10
CA LEU A 127 -6.51 1.18 -12.04
C LEU A 127 -5.57 2.18 -11.35
N ILE A 128 -5.93 3.46 -11.36
CA ILE A 128 -5.24 4.48 -10.56
C ILE A 128 -5.92 4.54 -9.19
N TRP A 129 -5.19 4.28 -8.13
CA TRP A 129 -5.73 4.27 -6.78
C TRP A 129 -5.27 5.49 -5.98
N TYR A 130 -6.26 6.27 -5.52
CA TYR A 130 -6.08 7.39 -4.60
C TYR A 130 -6.45 6.92 -3.19
N HIS A 131 -5.45 6.75 -2.31
CA HIS A 131 -5.74 6.28 -0.95
C HIS A 131 -6.56 7.32 -0.15
N GLY A 132 -7.35 6.82 0.80
CA GLY A 132 -8.11 7.64 1.74
C GLY A 132 -7.23 8.28 2.82
N GLY A 133 -7.86 8.82 3.86
CA GLY A 133 -7.16 9.48 4.98
C GLY A 133 -7.30 11.01 5.00
N GLY A 134 -8.28 11.56 4.28
CA GLY A 134 -8.61 12.99 4.29
C GLY A 134 -7.49 13.89 3.77
N PHE A 135 -6.68 13.40 2.83
CA PHE A 135 -5.44 14.03 2.36
C PHE A 135 -4.37 14.25 3.44
N CYS A 136 -4.58 13.74 4.64
CA CYS A 136 -3.75 13.99 5.81
C CYS A 136 -3.02 12.75 6.31
N LEU A 137 -3.40 11.56 5.89
CA LEU A 137 -2.81 10.30 6.36
C LEU A 137 -2.28 9.46 5.19
N PRO A 138 -1.17 8.75 5.38
CA PRO A 138 -0.62 7.88 4.35
C PRO A 138 -1.48 6.61 4.16
N ALA A 139 -1.36 5.99 2.99
CA ALA A 139 -1.84 4.62 2.78
C ALA A 139 -1.20 3.65 3.79
N ASN A 140 -2.01 2.73 4.33
CA ASN A 140 -1.58 1.62 5.18
C ASN A 140 -1.48 0.30 4.39
N SER A 141 -0.94 -0.75 5.04
CA SER A 141 -0.76 -2.08 4.43
C SER A 141 -2.06 -2.76 4.02
N GLY A 142 -3.19 -2.44 4.67
CA GLY A 142 -4.49 -2.99 4.30
C GLY A 142 -4.91 -2.60 2.88
N TYR A 143 -4.59 -1.37 2.45
CA TYR A 143 -4.80 -0.98 1.04
C TYR A 143 -3.97 -1.83 0.08
N LEU A 144 -2.70 -2.08 0.40
CA LEU A 144 -1.83 -2.88 -0.47
C LEU A 144 -2.28 -4.34 -0.53
N GLY A 145 -2.65 -4.94 0.61
CA GLY A 145 -3.19 -6.30 0.65
C GLY A 145 -4.46 -6.44 -0.20
N PHE A 146 -5.38 -5.48 -0.09
CA PHE A 146 -6.57 -5.46 -0.92
C PHE A 146 -6.25 -5.32 -2.41
N LEU A 147 -5.38 -4.37 -2.78
CA LEU A 147 -5.04 -4.10 -4.19
C LEU A 147 -4.25 -5.24 -4.82
N ASP A 148 -3.34 -5.86 -4.08
CA ASP A 148 -2.58 -7.03 -4.54
C ASP A 148 -3.50 -8.24 -4.75
N GLY A 149 -4.42 -8.48 -3.80
CA GLY A 149 -5.47 -9.50 -3.94
C GLY A 149 -6.38 -9.26 -5.15
N LEU A 150 -6.74 -7.99 -5.42
CA LEU A 150 -7.53 -7.61 -6.59
C LEU A 150 -6.78 -7.86 -7.91
N VAL A 151 -5.48 -7.54 -7.97
CA VAL A 151 -4.64 -7.87 -9.13
C VAL A 151 -4.58 -9.39 -9.33
N ALA A 152 -4.33 -10.14 -8.26
CA ALA A 152 -4.24 -11.59 -8.30
C ALA A 152 -5.56 -12.24 -8.75
N SER A 153 -6.72 -11.77 -8.28
CA SER A 153 -8.03 -12.34 -8.65
C SER A 153 -8.32 -12.16 -10.15
N THR A 154 -7.99 -10.99 -10.73
CA THR A 154 -8.17 -10.77 -12.17
C THR A 154 -7.23 -11.61 -13.03
N CYS A 155 -6.02 -11.91 -12.55
CA CYS A 155 -5.11 -12.82 -13.25
C CYS A 155 -5.63 -14.27 -13.21
N ARG A 156 -6.27 -14.68 -12.11
CA ARG A 156 -6.88 -16.01 -11.99
C ARG A 156 -8.11 -16.18 -12.86
N GLU A 157 -8.95 -15.16 -12.99
CA GLU A 157 -10.11 -15.20 -13.89
C GLU A 157 -9.68 -15.17 -15.36
N GLY A 158 -8.67 -14.36 -15.70
CA GLY A 158 -8.07 -14.32 -17.04
C GLY A 158 -7.29 -15.57 -17.44
N GLY A 159 -6.97 -16.45 -16.49
CA GLY A 159 -6.40 -17.80 -16.73
C GLY A 159 -7.33 -18.95 -16.33
N GLY A 160 -8.53 -18.63 -15.84
CA GLY A 160 -9.50 -19.55 -15.24
C GLY A 160 -10.82 -19.63 -15.99
N ALA A 161 -10.99 -18.88 -17.08
CA ALA A 161 -11.93 -19.27 -18.14
C ALA A 161 -11.62 -20.67 -18.72
N ASP A 162 -10.46 -21.24 -18.35
CA ASP A 162 -10.00 -22.56 -18.73
C ASP A 162 -10.09 -23.58 -17.56
N ALA A 163 -10.44 -23.16 -16.33
CA ALA A 163 -10.57 -24.06 -15.18
C ALA A 163 -11.47 -23.50 -14.06
N HIS A 164 -12.56 -24.23 -13.80
CA HIS A 164 -13.59 -23.98 -12.80
C HIS A 164 -13.12 -23.81 -11.33
N ALA A 165 -13.87 -22.95 -10.62
CA ALA A 165 -14.36 -23.05 -9.24
C ALA A 165 -13.55 -22.52 -8.01
N HIS A 166 -14.27 -21.67 -7.27
CA HIS A 166 -14.38 -21.45 -5.81
C HIS A 166 -13.12 -21.31 -4.92
N ALA A 167 -13.00 -20.14 -4.29
CA ALA A 167 -12.66 -20.02 -2.87
C ALA A 167 -13.07 -18.65 -2.32
N ASP A 168 -13.90 -18.66 -1.27
CA ASP A 168 -14.32 -17.51 -0.49
C ASP A 168 -13.13 -16.84 0.22
N ALA A 169 -13.01 -15.51 0.07
CA ALA A 169 -12.04 -14.70 0.79
C ALA A 169 -12.78 -13.74 1.74
N ASP A 170 -12.85 -14.11 3.01
CA ASP A 170 -13.23 -13.20 4.10
C ASP A 170 -12.06 -12.24 4.36
N ALA A 171 -12.12 -11.08 3.71
CA ALA A 171 -11.19 -9.98 3.92
C ALA A 171 -11.59 -9.15 5.15
N GLY A 172 -11.27 -9.68 6.33
CA GLY A 172 -11.24 -8.91 7.57
C GLY A 172 -10.16 -7.83 7.51
N ALA A 173 -10.52 -6.62 7.08
CA ALA A 173 -9.66 -5.42 7.16
C ALA A 173 -9.47 -5.01 8.64
N GLY A 174 -8.58 -5.71 9.33
CA GLY A 174 -8.13 -5.36 10.67
C GLY A 174 -7.18 -4.17 10.64
N ALA A 175 -7.64 -3.03 11.18
CA ALA A 175 -6.77 -1.93 11.55
C ALA A 175 -5.84 -2.37 12.71
N GLY A 176 -4.70 -2.94 12.37
CA GLY A 176 -3.64 -3.31 13.31
C GLY A 176 -2.45 -2.37 13.20
N ALA A 177 -2.34 -1.41 14.11
CA ALA A 177 -1.08 -0.73 14.38
C ALA A 177 -0.17 -1.71 15.16
N GLY A 178 0.74 -2.38 14.46
CA GLY A 178 1.74 -3.28 15.04
C GLY A 178 3.15 -2.69 14.95
N ALA A 179 3.71 -2.35 16.10
CA ALA A 179 5.13 -2.08 16.31
C ALA A 179 5.84 -3.36 16.78
N GLY A 180 7.11 -3.55 16.39
CA GLY A 180 8.00 -4.63 16.85
C GLY A 180 8.62 -5.39 15.67
N ALA A 181 9.89 -5.15 15.32
CA ALA A 181 11.11 -5.68 15.96
C ALA A 181 11.49 -7.04 15.34
N GLY A 182 12.58 -7.03 14.58
CA GLY A 182 13.07 -8.20 13.86
C GLY A 182 13.91 -9.15 14.72
N ALA A 183 14.13 -10.34 14.16
CA ALA A 183 15.33 -11.16 14.31
C ALA A 183 15.19 -12.35 13.34
N ASP A 184 15.99 -12.34 12.26
CA ASP A 184 16.37 -13.55 11.52
C ASP A 184 17.68 -14.07 12.13
N PRO A 185 17.82 -15.39 12.29
CA PRO A 185 19.13 -16.03 12.23
C PRO A 185 19.16 -17.15 11.18
N ASP A 186 20.17 -17.09 10.29
CA ASP A 186 21.04 -18.17 9.76
C ASP A 186 20.39 -19.49 9.26
N ALA A 187 20.80 -20.20 8.21
CA ALA A 187 22.02 -20.22 7.38
C ALA A 187 21.86 -21.31 6.27
N HIS A 188 22.60 -21.12 5.15
CA HIS A 188 23.31 -22.09 4.26
C HIS A 188 22.57 -23.34 3.68
N ALA A 189 22.47 -23.49 2.34
CA ALA A 189 23.43 -24.10 1.37
C ALA A 189 23.40 -25.66 1.47
N ASP A 190 23.35 -26.54 0.46
CA ASP A 190 23.61 -26.60 -0.98
C ASP A 190 22.84 -27.82 -1.57
N GLY A 191 22.84 -28.04 -2.90
CA GLY A 191 22.55 -29.37 -3.46
C GLY A 191 22.12 -29.40 -4.92
N ASP A 192 23.08 -29.71 -5.80
CA ASP A 192 22.98 -29.93 -7.24
C ASP A 192 22.11 -31.15 -7.65
N GLY A 193 21.63 -31.14 -8.88
CA GLY A 193 21.00 -32.31 -9.52
C GLY A 193 20.57 -32.05 -10.96
N ASP A 194 21.47 -32.36 -11.90
CA ASP A 194 21.28 -32.38 -13.34
C ASP A 194 20.20 -33.39 -13.79
N GLY A 195 19.53 -33.09 -14.91
CA GLY A 195 18.59 -33.99 -15.55
C GLY A 195 18.09 -33.45 -16.89
N ASP A 196 18.86 -33.71 -17.94
CA ASP A 196 18.52 -33.48 -19.35
C ASP A 196 17.32 -34.32 -19.80
N GLY A 197 16.50 -33.75 -20.68
CA GLY A 197 15.37 -34.44 -21.30
C GLY A 197 14.78 -33.62 -22.45
N ASP A 198 15.41 -33.73 -23.62
CA ASP A 198 14.94 -33.19 -24.89
C ASP A 198 13.62 -33.82 -25.32
N GLY A 199 12.71 -32.97 -25.83
CA GLY A 199 11.45 -33.38 -26.43
C GLY A 199 10.91 -32.25 -27.30
N ASP A 200 11.35 -32.22 -28.56
CA ASP A 200 10.84 -31.36 -29.61
C ASP A 200 9.36 -31.68 -29.93
N GLY A 201 8.54 -30.62 -29.98
CA GLY A 201 7.13 -30.69 -30.37
C GLY A 201 6.57 -29.30 -30.67
N ASP A 202 6.65 -28.92 -31.94
CA ASP A 202 5.84 -27.97 -32.71
C ASP A 202 5.01 -26.87 -31.99
N GLY A 203 5.38 -25.62 -32.27
CA GLY A 203 4.51 -24.74 -33.06
C GLY A 203 3.23 -24.20 -32.42
N ASP A 204 3.35 -22.97 -31.92
CA ASP A 204 2.37 -21.89 -32.04
C ASP A 204 1.11 -21.91 -31.15
N ALA A 205 1.29 -21.20 -30.04
CA ALA A 205 0.42 -20.16 -29.47
C ALA A 205 0.04 -20.42 -28.01
N HIS A 206 1.06 -20.43 -27.14
CA HIS A 206 0.85 -20.06 -25.75
C HIS A 206 0.37 -18.59 -25.70
N MET A 207 -0.94 -18.43 -25.76
CA MET A 207 -1.63 -17.22 -25.36
C MET A 207 -1.28 -17.00 -23.89
N HIS A 208 -0.24 -16.19 -23.65
CA HIS A 208 0.06 -15.67 -22.33
C HIS A 208 -1.26 -15.16 -21.76
N SER A 209 -1.76 -15.77 -20.69
CA SER A 209 -2.82 -15.19 -19.88
C SER A 209 -2.30 -13.82 -19.44
N ARG A 210 -2.65 -12.81 -20.22
CA ARG A 210 -2.08 -11.48 -20.15
C ARG A 210 -2.73 -10.87 -18.92
N ALA A 211 -1.92 -10.58 -17.90
CA ALA A 211 -2.38 -9.92 -16.68
C ALA A 211 -3.39 -8.82 -17.04
N ASP A 212 -4.64 -9.01 -16.63
CA ASP A 212 -5.73 -8.18 -17.16
C ASP A 212 -5.81 -6.83 -16.42
N LEU A 213 -5.23 -6.72 -15.22
CA LEU A 213 -5.22 -5.51 -14.39
C LEU A 213 -3.84 -5.23 -13.78
N ALA A 214 -3.43 -3.96 -13.81
CA ALA A 214 -2.39 -3.41 -12.96
C ALA A 214 -2.93 -2.23 -12.15
N VAL A 215 -2.32 -1.96 -11.01
CA VAL A 215 -2.70 -0.84 -10.14
C VAL A 215 -1.53 0.12 -10.01
N LEU A 216 -1.81 1.42 -10.19
CA LEU A 216 -0.90 2.50 -9.83
C LEU A 216 -1.41 3.16 -8.54
N LEU A 217 -0.78 2.84 -7.42
CA LEU A 217 -1.04 3.48 -6.12
C LEU A 217 -0.33 4.84 -6.07
N LEU A 218 -1.10 5.92 -5.94
CA LEU A 218 -0.55 7.27 -5.82
C LEU A 218 -0.12 7.58 -4.38
N THR A 219 1.15 7.96 -4.22
CA THR A 219 1.66 8.70 -3.06
C THR A 219 1.65 10.19 -3.38
N TYR A 220 0.67 10.91 -2.84
CA TYR A 220 0.59 12.36 -2.91
C TYR A 220 1.10 12.99 -1.60
N SER A 221 1.43 14.28 -1.63
CA SER A 221 1.87 15.04 -0.46
C SER A 221 0.71 15.26 0.52
N LEU A 222 0.96 15.17 1.82
CA LEU A 222 -0.09 15.23 2.84
C LEU A 222 -0.31 16.64 3.39
N ALA A 223 -1.57 17.03 3.57
CA ALA A 223 -1.94 18.20 4.37
C ALA A 223 -1.68 17.90 5.87
N PRO A 224 -1.33 18.91 6.70
CA PRO A 224 -1.26 20.33 6.38
C PRO A 224 0.04 20.76 5.69
N GLY A 225 1.04 19.90 5.55
CA GLY A 225 2.34 20.25 4.97
C GLY A 225 2.25 20.72 3.52
N ALA A 226 1.44 20.02 2.71
CA ALA A 226 1.04 20.46 1.39
C ALA A 226 -0.45 20.80 1.39
N PRO A 227 -0.85 22.08 1.38
CA PRO A 227 -2.26 22.43 1.37
C PRO A 227 -2.89 22.18 0.00
N TYR A 228 -4.22 22.19 -0.03
CA TYR A 228 -4.99 22.26 -1.26
C TYR A 228 -4.46 23.42 -2.15
N PRO A 229 -4.37 23.25 -3.49
CA PRO A 229 -4.83 22.11 -4.30
C PRO A 229 -3.74 21.08 -4.65
N THR A 230 -2.66 20.98 -3.86
CA THR A 230 -1.46 20.18 -4.22
C THR A 230 -1.79 18.74 -4.58
N GLN A 231 -2.60 18.07 -3.77
CA GLN A 231 -2.98 16.66 -3.96
C GLN A 231 -3.73 16.44 -5.26
N LEU A 232 -4.65 17.35 -5.61
CA LEU A 232 -5.41 17.25 -6.87
C LEU A 232 -4.49 17.44 -8.08
N ARG A 233 -3.53 18.37 -8.00
CA ARG A 233 -2.53 18.53 -9.06
C ARG A 233 -1.72 17.25 -9.25
N GLN A 234 -1.28 16.63 -8.15
CA GLN A 234 -0.55 15.37 -8.16
C GLN A 234 -1.41 14.20 -8.68
N SER A 235 -2.70 14.16 -8.34
CA SER A 235 -3.65 13.20 -8.91
C SER A 235 -3.77 13.32 -10.41
N VAL A 236 -3.84 14.55 -10.93
CA VAL A 236 -3.85 14.80 -12.38
C VAL A 236 -2.54 14.36 -13.04
N GLN A 237 -1.38 14.49 -12.37
CA GLN A 237 -0.12 13.98 -12.92
C GLN A 237 -0.11 12.45 -13.01
N ALA A 238 -0.64 11.75 -12.00
CA ALA A 238 -0.79 10.30 -12.07
C ALA A 238 -1.65 9.86 -13.26
N LEU A 239 -2.77 10.55 -13.49
CA LEU A 239 -3.63 10.30 -14.64
C LEU A 239 -2.92 10.55 -15.97
N ARG A 240 -2.23 11.68 -16.11
CA ARG A 240 -1.47 12.01 -17.33
C ARG A 240 -0.37 10.98 -17.61
N TYR A 241 0.35 10.56 -16.58
CA TYR A 241 1.38 9.54 -16.68
C TYR A 241 0.82 8.22 -17.23
N VAL A 242 -0.30 7.73 -16.69
CA VAL A 242 -0.92 6.48 -17.18
C VAL A 242 -1.42 6.63 -18.61
N LEU A 243 -2.04 7.76 -18.96
CA LEU A 243 -2.53 8.01 -20.32
C LEU A 243 -1.39 8.08 -21.35
N GLN A 244 -0.23 8.64 -20.98
CA GLN A 244 0.96 8.67 -21.84
C GLN A 244 1.62 7.30 -22.01
N GLN A 245 1.45 6.40 -21.04
CA GLN A 245 2.01 5.05 -21.12
C GLN A 245 1.08 4.07 -21.85
N ALA A 246 -0.24 4.32 -21.82
CA ALA A 246 -1.26 3.47 -22.44
C ALA A 246 -1.63 3.87 -23.89
N GLY A 247 -1.21 5.06 -24.35
CA GLY A 247 -1.36 5.53 -25.72
C GLY A 247 -0.11 5.30 -26.56
#